data_AF-A0AAV1L907-F1
#
_entry.id   AF-A0AAV1L907-F1
#
_cell.length_a   1.000
_cell.length_b   1.000
_cell.length_c   1.000
_cell.angle_alpha   90.00
_cell.angle_beta   90.00
_cell.angle_gamma   90.00
#
_symmetry.space_group_name_H-M   'P 1'
#
loop_
_entity.id
_entity.type
_entity.pdbx_description
1 polymer ?
#
loop_
_entity_poly.entity_id
_entity_poly.type
_entity_poly.pdbx_seq_one_letter_code
_entity_poly.pdbx_strand_id
1 'polypeptide(L)'
;MKVKLASQIFRRTVASIMGYLADKDILPTESKDTADLLIFMDNIFDLINGSNNVKNKYAKPLLGPVTPNVVHHKTWMEAIQNVVKEINR
;
A
#
# COMPACT_ATOMS: atom_id res chain seq x y z
N MET A 1 11.57 19.46 -3.20
CA MET A 1 11.19 18.05 -3.46
C MET A 1 9.73 17.97 -3.89
N LYS A 2 9.38 17.18 -4.92
CA LYS A 2 7.99 17.01 -5.39
C LYS A 2 7.39 15.71 -4.85
N VAL A 3 6.81 15.75 -3.64
CA VAL A 3 6.20 14.57 -2.95
C VAL A 3 5.12 13.90 -3.81
N LYS A 4 4.40 14.69 -4.61
CA LYS A 4 3.39 14.20 -5.56
C LYS A 4 3.92 13.17 -6.55
N LEU A 5 5.14 13.38 -7.08
CA LEU A 5 5.71 12.45 -8.05
C LEU A 5 6.09 11.12 -7.40
N ALA A 6 6.69 11.19 -6.20
CA ALA A 6 7.03 10.00 -5.43
C ALA A 6 5.77 9.20 -5.06
N SER A 7 4.72 9.83 -4.53
CA SER A 7 3.50 9.14 -4.15
C SER A 7 2.74 8.53 -5.33
N GLN A 8 2.90 9.07 -6.54
CA GLN A 8 2.33 8.48 -7.75
C GLN A 8 3.02 7.18 -8.17
N ILE A 9 4.33 7.05 -7.94
CA ILE A 9 5.10 5.83 -8.23
C ILE A 9 4.65 4.70 -7.30
N PHE A 10 4.41 5.01 -6.02
CA PHE A 10 3.96 4.03 -5.01
C PHE A 10 2.47 3.66 -5.10
N ARG A 11 1.76 4.03 -6.16
CA ARG A 11 0.33 3.71 -6.25
C ARG A 11 0.10 2.22 -6.53
N ARG A 12 -0.97 1.68 -5.94
CA ARG A 12 -1.48 0.33 -6.23
C ARG A 12 -1.60 0.02 -7.73
N THR A 13 -2.03 0.97 -8.56
CA THR A 13 -2.16 0.76 -10.00
C THR A 13 -0.82 0.41 -10.66
N VAL A 14 0.28 1.06 -10.24
CA VAL A 14 1.62 0.77 -10.75
C VAL A 14 2.03 -0.65 -10.35
N ALA A 15 1.82 -1.00 -9.08
CA ALA A 15 2.11 -2.33 -8.57
C ALA A 15 1.30 -3.43 -9.27
N SER A 16 -0.01 -3.24 -9.47
CA SER A 16 -0.85 -4.25 -10.14
C SER A 16 -0.45 -4.46 -11.60
N ILE A 17 -0.09 -3.39 -12.32
CA ILE A 17 0.41 -3.51 -13.70
C ILE A 17 1.76 -4.22 -13.70
N MET A 18 2.67 -3.87 -12.78
CA MET A 18 3.97 -4.50 -12.66
C MET A 18 3.87 -6.00 -12.38
N GLY A 19 3.02 -6.42 -11.44
CA GLY A 19 2.76 -7.83 -11.16
C GLY A 19 2.16 -8.56 -12.37
N TYR A 20 1.18 -7.94 -13.05
CA TYR A 20 0.61 -8.51 -14.27
C TYR A 20 1.63 -8.68 -15.40
N LEU A 21 2.51 -7.70 -15.60
CA LEU A 21 3.57 -7.79 -16.62
C LEU A 21 4.61 -8.86 -16.26
N ALA A 22 4.89 -9.06 -14.96
CA ALA A 22 5.73 -10.15 -14.50
C ALA A 22 5.07 -11.52 -14.72
N ASP A 23 3.75 -11.64 -14.52
CA ASP A 23 2.98 -12.86 -14.83
C ASP A 23 2.93 -13.17 -16.33
N LYS A 24 3.18 -12.19 -17.19
CA LYS A 24 3.26 -12.34 -18.65
C LYS A 24 4.69 -12.58 -19.15
N ASP A 25 5.64 -12.78 -18.25
CA ASP A 25 7.07 -12.93 -18.57
C ASP A 25 7.66 -11.73 -19.34
N ILE A 26 7.00 -10.56 -19.29
CA ILE A 26 7.48 -9.32 -19.91
C ILE A 26 8.49 -8.65 -18.97
N LEU A 27 8.27 -8.75 -17.67
CA LEU A 27 9.17 -8.27 -16.63
C LEU A 27 9.80 -9.46 -15.87
N PRO A 28 11.00 -9.26 -15.28
CA PRO A 28 11.62 -10.27 -14.42
C PRO A 28 10.70 -10.68 -13.27
N THR A 29 10.80 -11.93 -12.81
CA THR A 29 9.94 -12.47 -11.75
C THR A 29 10.10 -11.71 -10.43
N GLU A 30 11.30 -11.18 -10.18
CA GLU A 30 11.65 -10.30 -9.05
C GLU A 30 10.81 -9.00 -9.02
N SER A 31 10.19 -8.64 -10.15
CA SER A 31 9.26 -7.50 -10.21
C SER A 31 7.98 -7.76 -9.41
N LYS A 32 7.65 -9.01 -9.08
CA LYS A 32 6.54 -9.36 -8.18
C LYS A 32 6.84 -8.91 -6.76
N ASP A 33 8.05 -9.15 -6.26
CA ASP A 33 8.48 -8.71 -4.93
C ASP A 33 8.43 -7.18 -4.83
N THR A 34 8.81 -6.49 -5.92
CA THR A 34 8.70 -5.03 -6.01
C THR A 34 7.24 -4.58 -6.03
N ALA A 35 6.37 -5.25 -6.77
CA ALA A 35 4.94 -4.94 -6.79
C ALA A 35 4.30 -5.10 -5.39
N ASP A 36 4.65 -6.15 -4.66
CA ASP A 36 4.18 -6.39 -3.30
C ASP A 36 4.66 -5.29 -2.34
N LEU A 37 5.92 -4.87 -2.46
CA LEU A 37 6.47 -3.73 -1.70
C LEU A 37 5.71 -2.43 -2.00
N LEU A 38 5.40 -2.15 -3.27
CA LEU A 38 4.65 -0.95 -3.67
C LEU A 38 3.22 -0.97 -3.09
N ILE A 39 2.55 -2.13 -3.08
CA ILE A 39 1.22 -2.29 -2.45
C ILE A 39 1.30 -2.05 -0.94
N PHE A 40 2.32 -2.60 -0.29
CA PHE A 40 2.57 -2.38 1.12
C PHE A 40 2.73 -0.89 1.44
N MET A 41 3.56 -0.18 0.67
CA MET A 41 3.78 1.26 0.85
C MET A 41 2.51 2.08 0.56
N ASP A 42 1.73 1.76 -0.48
CA ASP A 42 0.45 2.42 -0.79
C ASP A 42 -0.52 2.33 0.41
N ASN A 43 -0.64 1.14 1.01
CA ASN A 43 -1.50 0.93 2.17
C ASN A 43 -1.06 1.75 3.39
N ILE A 44 0.23 1.79 3.68
CA ILE A 44 0.76 2.55 4.82
C ILE A 44 0.60 4.06 4.59
N PHE A 45 0.85 4.51 3.36
CA PHE A 45 0.68 5.90 3.00
C PHE A 45 -0.79 6.33 3.09
N ASP A 46 -1.72 5.50 2.63
CA ASP A 46 -3.15 5.77 2.75
C ASP A 46 -3.62 5.78 4.22
N LEU A 47 -3.09 4.87 5.05
CA LEU A 47 -3.39 4.77 6.47
C LEU A 47 -2.98 6.03 7.24
N ILE A 48 -1.78 6.55 6.99
CA ILE A 48 -1.23 7.72 7.69
C ILE A 48 -1.85 9.02 7.18
N ASN A 49 -2.22 9.08 5.90
CA ASN A 49 -2.82 10.27 5.29
C ASN A 49 -4.36 10.21 5.25
N GLY A 50 -4.98 9.37 6.08
CA GLY A 50 -6.44 9.28 6.19
C GLY A 50 -7.06 10.63 6.60
N SER A 51 -8.20 10.97 6.00
CA SER A 51 -8.94 12.19 6.28
C SER A 51 -10.10 11.93 7.23
N ASN A 52 -10.20 12.73 8.29
CA ASN A 52 -11.29 12.64 9.26
C ASN A 52 -12.65 13.08 8.71
N ASN A 53 -12.66 13.83 7.60
CA ASN A 53 -13.82 14.55 7.11
C ASN A 53 -14.51 13.90 5.90
N VAL A 54 -13.98 12.80 5.36
CA VAL A 54 -14.45 12.21 4.10
C VAL A 54 -14.83 10.75 4.29
N LYS A 55 -16.09 10.49 4.68
CA LYS A 55 -16.73 9.17 4.48
C LYS A 55 -17.21 9.07 3.04
N ASN A 56 -16.29 8.91 2.10
CA ASN A 56 -16.68 8.58 0.73
C ASN A 56 -16.79 7.05 0.61
N LYS A 57 -18.01 6.54 0.36
CA LYS A 57 -18.31 5.11 0.19
C LYS A 57 -17.47 4.45 -0.92
N TYR A 58 -16.98 5.23 -1.88
CA TYR A 58 -16.16 4.76 -3.01
C TYR A 58 -14.66 5.00 -2.81
N ALA A 59 -14.25 5.67 -1.74
CA ALA A 59 -12.84 5.86 -1.44
C ALA A 59 -12.23 4.61 -0.80
N LYS A 60 -10.90 4.51 -0.85
CA LYS A 60 -10.18 3.41 -0.21
C LYS A 60 -10.48 3.41 1.30
N PRO A 61 -10.70 2.23 1.93
CA PRO A 61 -11.07 2.16 3.35
C PRO A 61 -10.06 2.82 4.30
N LEU A 62 -8.76 2.80 3.97
CA LEU A 62 -7.70 3.37 4.79
C LEU A 62 -7.63 4.91 4.74
N LEU A 63 -8.24 5.54 3.72
CA LEU A 63 -8.27 7.00 3.57
C LEU A 63 -9.35 7.68 4.43
N GLY A 64 -10.23 6.90 5.07
CA GLY A 64 -11.28 7.41 5.96
C GLY A 64 -10.80 7.62 7.41
N PRO A 65 -11.68 8.17 8.27
CA PRO A 65 -11.39 8.33 9.70
C PRO A 65 -11.12 6.99 10.38
N VAL A 66 -10.17 6.98 11.30
CA VAL A 66 -9.93 5.84 12.21
C VAL A 66 -11.15 5.70 13.11
N THR A 67 -11.83 4.56 13.03
CA THR A 67 -12.95 4.21 13.92
C THR A 67 -12.81 2.75 14.37
N PRO A 68 -13.43 2.34 15.50
CA PRO A 68 -13.24 1.00 16.06
C PRO A 68 -13.58 -0.16 15.11
N ASN A 69 -14.45 0.08 14.12
CA ASN A 69 -14.92 -0.93 13.18
C ASN A 69 -14.12 -1.00 11.86
N VAL A 70 -13.10 -0.16 11.68
CA VAL A 70 -12.36 -0.08 10.42
C VAL A 70 -11.00 -0.76 10.53
N VAL A 71 -10.52 -1.26 9.40
CA VAL A 71 -9.33 -2.10 9.26
C VAL A 71 -8.00 -1.43 9.64
N HIS A 72 -7.97 -0.12 9.96
CA HIS A 72 -6.76 0.64 10.28
C HIS A 72 -5.86 -0.04 11.31
N HIS A 73 -6.40 -0.46 12.46
CA HIS A 73 -5.61 -1.11 13.51
C HIS A 73 -5.06 -2.46 13.07
N LYS A 74 -5.86 -3.26 12.36
CA LYS A 74 -5.42 -4.54 11.82
C LYS A 74 -4.27 -4.34 10.82
N THR A 75 -4.45 -3.45 9.85
CA THR A 75 -3.43 -3.14 8.84
C THR A 75 -2.14 -2.60 9.45
N TRP A 76 -2.23 -1.77 10.48
CA TRP A 76 -1.06 -1.26 11.21
C TRP A 76 -0.28 -2.38 11.92
N MET A 77 -0.99 -3.26 12.64
CA MET A 77 -0.36 -4.37 13.35
C MET A 77 0.28 -5.38 12.41
N GLU A 78 -0.39 -5.71 11.30
CA GLU A 78 0.17 -6.57 10.24
C GLU A 78 1.44 -5.96 9.64
N ALA A 79 1.43 -4.64 9.42
CA ALA A 79 2.60 -3.96 8.89
C ALA A 79 3.80 -4.00 9.84
N ILE A 80 3.58 -3.74 11.13
CA ILE A 80 4.64 -3.88 12.15
C ILE A 80 5.18 -5.31 12.16
N GLN A 81 4.30 -6.32 12.17
CA GLN A 81 4.73 -7.72 12.17
C GLN A 81 5.57 -8.07 10.95
N ASN A 82 5.19 -7.60 9.76
CA ASN A 82 5.95 -7.86 8.53
C ASN A 82 7.33 -7.21 8.56
N VAL A 83 7.44 -5.97 9.05
CA VAL A 83 8.74 -5.29 9.20
C VAL A 83 9.62 -5.99 10.24
N VAL A 84 9.06 -6.38 11.38
CA VAL A 84 9.80 -7.11 12.43
C VAL A 84 10.29 -8.46 11.92
N LYS A 85 9.50 -9.18 11.12
CA LYS A 85 9.93 -10.44 10.50
C LYS A 85 11.13 -10.23 9.57
N GLU A 86 11.12 -9.18 8.76
CA GLU A 86 12.20 -8.92 7.81
C GLU A 86 13.49 -8.45 8.49
N ILE A 87 13.41 -7.70 9.60
CA ILE A 87 14.58 -7.28 10.39
C ILE A 87 15.27 -8.47 11.07
N ASN A 88 14.50 -9.48 11.48
CA ASN A 88 15.00 -10.65 12.19
C ASN A 88 15.42 -11.80 11.25
N ARG A 89 15.42 -11.57 9.94
CA ARG A 89 15.80 -12.54 8.90
C ARG A 89 17.28 -12.41 8.56
#